data_AF-A0A7K0T8Y4-F1
#
_entry.id   AF-A0A7K0T8Y4-F1
#
_cell.length_a   1.000
_cell.length_b   1.000
_cell.length_c   1.000
_cell.angle_alpha   90.00
_cell.angle_beta   90.00
_cell.angle_gamma   90.00
#
_symmetry.space_group_name_H-M   'P 1'
#
loop_
_entity.id
_entity.type
_entity.pdbx_description
1 polymer ?
#
loop_
_entity_poly.entity_id
_entity_poly.type
_entity_poly.pdbx_seq_one_letter_code
_entity_poly.pdbx_strand_id
1 'polypeptide(L)'
;INALQTDAAINPGNSGGPLVDSTGAVIGVNSAIASLGSTSQAGSIGLGFAIPINQARKTADQLIKNGKATYPVLGVSLDLTFTGLGALIAKSSSGIMSGGPAQKAGLKPGDIIIKFDDRGINAAEELIVAVRSKNVADRVTITYVRDGKEYSATLSLIAAKD
;
A
#
# COMPACT_ATOMS: atom_id res chain seq x y z
N ILE A 1 5.25 -4.27 0.18
CA ILE A 1 4.66 -4.26 -1.19
C ILE A 1 3.80 -5.50 -1.39
N ASN A 2 2.64 -5.40 -2.05
CA ASN A 2 1.84 -6.58 -2.43
C ASN A 2 2.13 -6.87 -3.90
N ALA A 3 3.13 -7.70 -4.13
CA ALA A 3 3.57 -8.10 -5.46
C ALA A 3 3.47 -9.62 -5.56
N LEU A 4 3.14 -10.12 -6.75
CA LEU A 4 3.34 -11.52 -7.05
C LEU A 4 4.83 -11.74 -7.23
N GLN A 5 5.41 -12.61 -6.41
CA GLN A 5 6.79 -13.05 -6.58
C GLN A 5 6.80 -14.22 -7.54
N THR A 6 7.72 -14.19 -8.50
CA THR A 6 7.90 -15.25 -9.49
C THR A 6 9.39 -15.52 -9.68
N ASP A 7 9.74 -16.75 -10.01
CA ASP A 7 11.08 -17.17 -10.45
C ASP A 7 11.26 -16.96 -11.96
N ALA A 8 10.20 -16.57 -12.67
CA ALA A 8 10.27 -16.13 -14.05
C ALA A 8 11.17 -14.90 -14.17
N ALA A 9 12.14 -14.94 -15.09
CA ALA A 9 13.08 -13.86 -15.30
C ALA A 9 12.36 -12.58 -15.78
N ILE A 10 12.33 -11.56 -14.93
CA ILE A 10 11.85 -10.21 -15.28
C ILE A 10 13.06 -9.31 -15.57
N ASN A 11 13.13 -8.79 -16.79
CA ASN A 11 14.25 -7.99 -17.29
C ASN A 11 13.72 -6.77 -18.07
N PRO A 12 14.54 -5.72 -18.31
CA PRO A 12 14.21 -4.71 -19.30
C PRO A 12 13.83 -5.36 -20.64
N GLY A 13 12.59 -5.15 -21.10
CA GLY A 13 12.04 -5.79 -22.31
C GLY A 13 10.74 -6.58 -22.08
N ASN A 14 10.51 -7.16 -20.89
CA ASN A 14 9.22 -7.78 -20.54
C ASN A 14 8.42 -7.03 -19.46
N SER A 15 9.01 -5.97 -18.87
CA SER A 15 8.30 -5.01 -18.01
C SER A 15 7.14 -4.37 -18.78
N GLY A 16 5.97 -4.30 -18.14
CA GLY A 16 4.71 -3.88 -18.76
C GLY A 16 3.95 -5.00 -19.48
N GLY A 17 4.60 -6.15 -19.73
CA GLY A 17 3.96 -7.34 -20.28
C GLY A 17 3.18 -8.15 -19.23
N PRO A 18 2.36 -9.12 -19.67
CA PRO A 18 1.55 -9.94 -18.77
C PRO A 18 2.41 -11.00 -18.05
N LEU A 19 2.10 -11.23 -16.78
CA LEU A 19 2.39 -12.48 -16.08
C LEU A 19 1.17 -13.39 -16.23
N VAL A 20 1.35 -14.60 -16.73
CA VAL A 20 0.26 -15.57 -16.98
C VAL A 20 0.44 -16.85 -16.16
N ASP A 21 -0.67 -17.49 -15.80
CA ASP A 21 -0.66 -18.85 -15.25
C ASP A 21 -0.68 -19.92 -16.37
N SER A 22 -0.69 -21.20 -16.00
CA SER A 22 -0.68 -22.33 -16.94
C SER A 22 -1.94 -22.43 -17.82
N THR A 23 -3.01 -21.71 -17.49
CA THR A 23 -4.23 -21.63 -18.31
C THR A 23 -4.16 -20.51 -19.36
N GLY A 24 -3.11 -19.68 -19.31
CA GLY A 24 -2.98 -18.47 -20.12
C GLY A 24 -3.72 -17.27 -19.54
N ALA A 25 -4.31 -17.39 -18.34
CA ALA A 25 -4.95 -16.25 -17.68
C ALA A 25 -3.90 -15.27 -17.17
N VAL A 26 -4.13 -13.97 -17.39
CA VAL A 26 -3.25 -12.91 -16.89
C VAL A 26 -3.46 -12.77 -15.38
N ILE A 27 -2.42 -13.06 -14.60
CA ILE A 27 -2.41 -12.97 -13.14
C ILE A 27 -1.68 -11.72 -12.62
N GLY A 28 -0.86 -11.07 -13.45
CA GLY A 28 -0.21 -9.82 -13.09
C GLY A 28 0.36 -9.05 -14.27
N VAL A 29 0.89 -7.86 -13.99
CA VAL A 29 1.67 -7.04 -14.92
C VAL A 29 3.10 -6.99 -14.41
N ASN A 30 4.04 -7.48 -15.22
CA ASN A 30 5.45 -7.49 -14.88
C ASN A 30 5.92 -6.07 -14.61
N SER A 31 6.52 -5.84 -13.44
CA SER A 31 7.06 -4.55 -13.05
C SER A 31 8.56 -4.72 -12.84
N ALA A 32 9.36 -3.87 -13.48
CA ALA A 32 10.81 -3.91 -13.32
C ALA A 32 11.21 -3.89 -11.83
N ILE A 33 12.27 -4.62 -11.50
CA ILE A 33 12.59 -4.99 -10.12
C ILE A 33 13.69 -4.12 -9.55
N ALA A 34 13.62 -3.96 -8.24
CA ALA A 34 14.61 -3.37 -7.36
C ALA A 34 16.05 -3.68 -7.82
N SER A 35 16.77 -2.65 -8.25
CA SER A 35 18.22 -2.69 -8.33
C SER A 35 18.76 -2.57 -6.91
N LEU A 36 19.25 -3.67 -6.34
CA LEU A 36 20.17 -3.59 -5.21
C LEU A 36 21.51 -3.08 -5.77
N GLY A 37 21.76 -1.78 -5.67
CA GLY A 37 23.06 -1.18 -5.98
C GLY A 37 23.02 -0.03 -6.99
N SER A 38 23.78 1.02 -6.69
CA SER A 38 23.97 2.24 -7.50
C SER A 38 24.82 2.02 -8.75
N THR A 39 24.65 0.90 -9.45
CA THR A 39 25.31 0.67 -10.73
C THR A 39 24.27 0.19 -11.72
N SER A 40 24.01 1.04 -12.70
CA SER A 40 23.19 0.78 -13.86
C SER A 40 23.48 -0.61 -14.42
N GLN A 41 22.43 -1.43 -14.55
CA GLN A 41 22.42 -2.78 -15.11
C GLN A 41 22.49 -3.94 -14.09
N ALA A 42 21.51 -4.00 -13.18
CA ALA A 42 21.18 -5.23 -12.47
C ALA A 42 20.33 -6.14 -13.37
N GLY A 43 20.87 -7.29 -13.77
CA GLY A 43 20.11 -8.37 -14.42
C GLY A 43 19.21 -9.11 -13.42
N SER A 44 18.23 -9.88 -13.90
CA SER A 44 17.37 -10.71 -13.04
C SER A 44 18.19 -11.69 -12.21
N ILE A 45 18.11 -11.59 -10.88
CA ILE A 45 18.70 -12.54 -9.94
C ILE A 45 17.77 -13.74 -9.66
N GLY A 46 16.81 -14.02 -10.55
CA GLY A 46 15.78 -15.05 -10.35
C GLY A 46 14.67 -14.65 -9.38
N LEU A 47 14.57 -13.36 -9.04
CA LEU A 47 13.45 -12.80 -8.29
C LEU A 47 12.72 -11.82 -9.20
N GLY A 48 11.48 -12.20 -9.54
CA GLY A 48 10.49 -11.52 -10.36
C GLY A 48 9.41 -10.83 -9.51
N PHE A 49 8.96 -9.61 -9.84
CA PHE A 49 7.81 -8.97 -9.21
C PHE A 49 6.78 -8.54 -10.26
N ALA A 50 5.52 -8.89 -10.03
CA ALA A 50 4.41 -8.42 -10.84
C ALA A 50 3.34 -7.73 -9.97
N ILE A 51 2.76 -6.66 -10.51
CA ILE A 51 1.58 -6.02 -9.94
C ILE A 51 0.40 -6.97 -10.14
N PRO A 52 -0.32 -7.39 -9.10
CA PRO A 52 -1.47 -8.29 -9.25
C PRO A 52 -2.51 -7.76 -10.24
N ILE A 53 -3.09 -8.63 -11.08
CA ILE A 53 -3.98 -8.20 -12.18
C ILE A 53 -5.20 -7.40 -11.69
N ASN A 54 -5.74 -7.73 -10.52
CA ASN A 54 -6.86 -7.00 -9.94
C ASN A 54 -6.48 -5.55 -9.58
N GLN A 55 -5.24 -5.33 -9.14
CA GLN A 55 -4.73 -3.97 -8.90
C GLN A 55 -4.53 -3.22 -10.22
N ALA A 56 -3.92 -3.86 -11.21
CA ALA A 56 -3.69 -3.26 -12.52
C ALA A 56 -5.01 -2.88 -13.21
N ARG A 57 -6.03 -3.75 -13.14
CA ARG A 57 -7.36 -3.50 -13.70
C ARG A 57 -8.03 -2.28 -13.06
N LYS A 58 -8.02 -2.18 -11.72
CA LYS A 58 -8.57 -1.00 -11.01
C LYS A 58 -7.92 0.30 -11.49
N THR A 59 -6.60 0.32 -11.59
CA THR A 59 -5.86 1.50 -12.07
C THR A 59 -6.21 1.85 -13.52
N ALA A 60 -6.26 0.84 -14.40
CA ALA A 60 -6.60 1.04 -15.81
C ALA A 60 -8.03 1.60 -15.97
N ASP A 61 -9.01 1.05 -15.25
CA ASP A 61 -10.39 1.52 -15.29
C ASP A 61 -10.52 2.99 -14.85
N GLN A 62 -9.75 3.42 -13.83
CA GLN A 62 -9.73 4.82 -13.40
C GLN A 62 -9.10 5.74 -14.45
N LEU A 63 -8.00 5.33 -15.08
CA LEU A 63 -7.34 6.11 -16.14
C LEU A 63 -8.26 6.28 -17.35
N ILE A 64 -8.94 5.21 -17.77
CA ILE A 64 -9.87 5.25 -18.90
C ILE A 64 -11.05 6.17 -18.60
N LYS A 65 -11.62 6.10 -17.38
CA LYS A 65 -12.82 6.87 -17.03
C LYS A 65 -12.54 8.33 -16.71
N ASN A 66 -11.46 8.60 -15.97
CA ASN A 66 -11.24 9.89 -15.33
C ASN A 66 -9.98 10.62 -15.84
N GLY A 67 -9.18 9.98 -16.70
CA GLY A 67 -7.88 10.49 -17.15
C GLY A 67 -6.77 10.45 -16.09
N LYS A 68 -7.09 10.05 -14.85
CA LYS A 68 -6.15 9.93 -13.73
C LYS A 68 -6.53 8.75 -12.83
N ALA A 69 -5.52 8.07 -12.29
CA ALA A 69 -5.69 7.07 -11.24
C ALA A 69 -5.47 7.73 -9.87
N THR A 70 -6.32 7.40 -8.91
CA THR A 70 -6.19 7.83 -7.51
C THR A 70 -6.23 6.62 -6.60
N TYR A 71 -5.54 6.71 -5.47
CA TYR A 71 -5.49 5.64 -4.48
C TYR A 71 -6.17 6.08 -3.17
N PRO A 72 -6.75 5.13 -2.42
CA PRO A 72 -7.34 5.44 -1.13
C PRO A 72 -6.26 5.85 -0.11
N VAL A 73 -6.62 6.77 0.78
CA VAL A 73 -5.79 7.21 1.90
C VAL A 73 -6.58 7.29 3.20
N LEU A 74 -5.91 6.98 4.30
CA LEU A 74 -6.40 7.21 5.67
C LEU A 74 -6.28 8.68 6.10
N GLY A 75 -5.33 9.41 5.52
CA GLY A 75 -4.95 10.75 5.97
C GLY A 75 -3.97 10.73 7.15
N VAL A 76 -3.04 9.78 7.16
CA VAL A 76 -1.94 9.68 8.14
C VAL A 76 -0.59 9.70 7.42
N SER A 77 0.41 10.29 8.06
CA SER A 77 1.81 10.16 7.68
C SER A 77 2.48 9.21 8.67
N LEU A 78 3.17 8.20 8.17
CA LEU A 78 3.82 7.18 9.01
C LEU A 78 5.29 7.51 9.23
N ASP A 79 5.80 7.16 10.40
CA ASP A 79 7.24 7.13 10.66
C ASP A 79 7.82 5.80 10.13
N LEU A 80 8.51 5.86 9.00
CA LEU A 80 9.13 4.69 8.35
C LEU A 80 10.41 4.22 9.05
N THR A 81 10.91 4.97 10.03
CA THR A 81 12.09 4.59 10.83
C THR A 81 11.73 3.85 12.12
N PHE A 82 10.43 3.76 12.42
CA PHE A 82 9.92 3.05 13.59
C PHE A 82 10.18 1.54 13.48
N THR A 83 10.83 0.97 14.48
CA THR A 83 11.22 -0.46 14.52
C THR A 83 10.35 -1.30 15.46
N GLY A 84 9.36 -0.69 16.13
CA GLY A 84 8.42 -1.42 16.98
C GLY A 84 7.33 -2.12 16.18
N LEU A 85 6.51 -2.90 16.88
CA LEU A 85 5.37 -3.60 16.26
C LEU A 85 4.29 -2.59 15.83
N GLY A 86 3.90 -2.65 14.57
CA GLY A 86 2.82 -1.85 14.00
C GLY A 86 3.31 -0.68 13.15
N ALA A 87 2.38 0.22 12.82
CA ALA A 87 2.65 1.40 12.03
C ALA A 87 2.50 2.65 12.89
N LEU A 88 3.62 3.26 13.27
CA LEU A 88 3.63 4.51 14.03
C LEU A 88 3.21 5.69 13.15
N ILE A 89 2.19 6.42 13.58
CA ILE A 89 1.87 7.72 12.99
C ILE A 89 2.94 8.72 13.43
N ALA A 90 3.54 9.42 12.46
CA ALA A 90 4.60 10.39 12.71
C ALA A 90 4.16 11.40 13.79
N LYS A 91 5.05 11.68 14.74
CA LYS A 91 4.76 12.55 15.90
C LYS A 91 4.69 14.04 15.54
N SER A 92 5.06 14.41 14.32
CA SER A 92 4.98 15.78 13.83
C SER A 92 3.53 16.24 13.68
N SER A 93 3.32 17.55 13.58
CA SER A 93 2.01 18.15 13.26
C SER A 93 1.47 17.69 11.89
N SER A 94 2.34 17.20 11.00
CA SER A 94 1.99 16.61 9.71
C SER A 94 1.65 15.11 9.77
N GLY A 95 1.68 14.49 10.96
CA GLY A 95 1.32 13.09 11.18
C GLY A 95 -0.14 12.77 10.84
N ILE A 96 -1.03 13.74 11.00
CA ILE A 96 -2.45 13.62 10.68
C ILE A 96 -2.84 14.71 9.68
N MET A 97 -3.51 14.31 8.60
CA MET A 97 -4.07 15.24 7.63
C MET A 97 -5.24 16.01 8.25
N SER A 98 -5.12 17.34 8.28
CA SER A 98 -6.19 18.22 8.76
C SER A 98 -7.47 18.08 7.93
N GLY A 99 -8.62 17.95 8.61
CA GLY A 99 -9.93 17.66 8.04
C GLY A 99 -10.09 16.25 7.45
N GLY A 100 -9.03 15.42 7.52
CA GLY A 100 -8.98 14.09 6.93
C GLY A 100 -9.72 13.02 7.73
N PRO A 101 -9.88 11.80 7.17
CA PRO A 101 -10.61 10.71 7.81
C PRO A 101 -10.02 10.31 9.16
N ALA A 102 -8.70 10.16 9.25
CA ALA A 102 -8.02 9.80 10.49
C ALA A 102 -8.26 10.84 11.61
N GLN A 103 -8.20 12.13 11.30
CA GLN A 103 -8.49 13.18 12.28
C GLN A 103 -9.94 13.11 12.77
N LYS A 104 -10.90 12.98 11.85
CA LYS A 104 -12.34 12.88 12.18
C LYS A 104 -12.66 11.64 13.01
N ALA A 105 -11.88 10.58 12.83
CA ALA A 105 -11.98 9.34 13.60
C ALA A 105 -11.23 9.39 14.93
N GLY A 106 -10.58 10.52 15.26
CA GLY A 106 -9.92 10.75 16.54
C GLY A 106 -8.50 10.18 16.67
N LEU A 107 -7.87 9.76 15.57
CA LEU A 107 -6.46 9.39 15.54
C LEU A 107 -5.59 10.63 15.76
N LYS A 108 -4.41 10.42 16.34
CA LYS A 108 -3.46 11.46 16.75
C LYS A 108 -2.04 11.08 16.33
N PRO A 109 -1.16 12.07 16.13
CA PRO A 109 0.28 11.84 16.04
C PRO A 109 0.78 10.99 17.23
N GLY A 110 1.60 9.98 16.95
CA GLY A 110 2.12 9.06 17.97
C GLY A 110 1.27 7.81 18.23
N ASP A 111 0.07 7.68 17.67
CA ASP A 111 -0.68 6.42 17.72
C ASP A 111 0.05 5.33 16.93
N ILE A 112 0.00 4.09 17.41
CA ILE A 112 0.58 2.92 16.72
C ILE A 112 -0.56 2.05 16.21
N ILE A 113 -0.72 1.97 14.89
CA ILE A 113 -1.74 1.13 14.26
C ILE A 113 -1.27 -0.32 14.24
N ILE A 114 -2.04 -1.21 14.86
CA ILE A 114 -1.71 -2.64 15.01
C ILE A 114 -2.66 -3.57 14.25
N LYS A 115 -3.82 -3.06 13.80
CA LYS A 115 -4.78 -3.82 12.99
C LYS A 115 -5.49 -2.93 11.97
N PHE A 116 -5.71 -3.46 10.78
CA PHE A 116 -6.50 -2.86 9.72
C PHE A 116 -7.57 -3.87 9.28
N ASP A 117 -8.83 -3.59 9.58
CA ASP A 117 -9.94 -4.54 9.58
C ASP A 117 -9.57 -5.82 10.37
N ASP A 118 -9.48 -6.95 9.67
CA ASP A 118 -9.11 -8.25 10.25
C ASP A 118 -7.62 -8.57 10.14
N ARG A 119 -6.85 -7.71 9.47
CA ARG A 119 -5.42 -7.92 9.24
C ARG A 119 -4.58 -7.28 10.33
N GLY A 120 -3.76 -8.09 11.01
CA GLY A 120 -2.69 -7.59 11.88
C GLY A 120 -1.66 -6.80 11.08
N ILE A 121 -1.19 -5.69 11.65
CA ILE A 121 -0.19 -4.79 11.07
C ILE A 121 1.04 -4.83 11.95
N ASN A 122 2.15 -5.27 11.39
CA ASN A 122 3.42 -5.38 12.10
C ASN A 122 4.41 -4.27 11.71
N ALA A 123 4.21 -3.61 10.56
CA ALA A 123 5.07 -2.56 10.05
C ALA A 123 4.30 -1.54 9.18
N ALA A 124 4.90 -0.37 8.94
CA ALA A 124 4.31 0.70 8.15
C ALA A 124 3.96 0.26 6.71
N GLU A 125 4.82 -0.52 6.07
CA GLU A 125 4.64 -1.02 4.71
C GLU A 125 3.41 -1.92 4.58
N GLU A 126 3.11 -2.70 5.62
CA GLU A 126 1.94 -3.57 5.64
C GLU A 126 0.65 -2.74 5.69
N LEU A 127 0.63 -1.67 6.48
CA LEU A 127 -0.51 -0.75 6.52
C LEU A 127 -0.72 -0.06 5.16
N ILE A 128 0.35 0.43 4.54
CA ILE A 128 0.30 1.06 3.20
C ILE A 128 -0.30 0.08 2.19
N VAL A 129 0.15 -1.18 2.21
CA VAL A 129 -0.38 -2.25 1.35
C VAL A 129 -1.85 -2.52 1.65
N ALA A 130 -2.22 -2.64 2.91
CA ALA A 130 -3.60 -2.92 3.32
C ALA A 130 -4.56 -1.82 2.86
N VAL A 131 -4.19 -0.54 3.07
CA VAL A 131 -4.96 0.62 2.61
C VAL A 131 -5.09 0.61 1.08
N ARG A 132 -3.99 0.42 0.34
CA ARG A 132 -3.99 0.43 -1.12
C ARG A 132 -4.79 -0.72 -1.76
N SER A 133 -5.07 -1.78 -1.00
CA SER A 133 -5.91 -2.89 -1.48
C SER A 133 -7.42 -2.57 -1.49
N LYS A 134 -7.83 -1.55 -0.73
CA LYS A 134 -9.21 -1.07 -0.63
C LYS A 134 -9.56 -0.12 -1.78
N ASN A 135 -10.81 0.34 -1.80
CA ASN A 135 -11.28 1.37 -2.69
C ASN A 135 -11.49 2.70 -1.94
N VAL A 136 -11.54 3.79 -2.69
CA VAL A 136 -12.03 5.07 -2.17
C VAL A 136 -13.47 4.88 -1.67
N ALA A 137 -13.82 5.56 -0.57
CA ALA A 137 -15.07 5.46 0.17
C ALA A 137 -15.31 4.15 0.94
N ASP A 138 -14.45 3.14 0.82
CA ASP A 138 -14.53 1.95 1.67
C ASP A 138 -14.47 2.37 3.14
N ARG A 139 -15.37 1.79 3.94
CA ARG A 139 -15.40 1.96 5.39
C ARG A 139 -14.53 0.87 6.02
N VAL A 140 -13.52 1.28 6.79
CA VAL A 140 -12.52 0.41 7.40
C VAL A 140 -12.43 0.65 8.90
N THR A 141 -12.05 -0.38 9.63
CA THR A 141 -11.81 -0.31 11.08
C THR A 141 -10.33 -0.40 11.37
N ILE A 142 -9.82 0.50 12.21
CA ILE A 142 -8.42 0.54 12.61
C ILE A 142 -8.36 0.26 14.10
N THR A 143 -7.50 -0.69 14.51
CA THR A 143 -7.13 -0.86 15.91
C THR A 143 -5.75 -0.24 16.11
N TYR A 144 -5.63 0.62 17.13
CA TYR A 144 -4.40 1.33 17.42
C TYR A 144 -4.13 1.39 18.93
N VAL A 145 -2.86 1.52 19.28
CA VAL A 145 -2.38 1.69 20.65
C VAL A 145 -2.06 3.16 20.88
N ARG A 146 -2.59 3.69 21.99
CA ARG A 146 -2.26 5.02 22.51
C ARG A 146 -2.01 4.90 24.01
N ASP A 147 -0.86 5.39 24.47
CA ASP A 147 -0.47 5.34 25.89
C ASP A 147 -0.60 3.93 26.51
N GLY A 148 -0.26 2.90 25.73
CA GLY A 148 -0.31 1.49 26.15
C GLY A 148 -1.70 0.86 26.18
N LYS A 149 -2.75 1.58 25.74
CA LYS A 149 -4.13 1.06 25.67
C LYS A 149 -4.57 0.91 24.21
N GLU A 150 -5.34 -0.14 23.95
CA GLU A 150 -5.94 -0.37 22.64
C GLU A 150 -7.24 0.41 22.46
N TYR A 151 -7.40 0.96 21.27
CA TYR A 151 -8.58 1.68 20.82
C TYR A 151 -8.95 1.21 19.42
N SER A 152 -10.21 1.39 19.04
CA SER A 152 -10.69 1.13 17.70
C SER A 152 -11.41 2.33 17.14
N ALA A 153 -11.21 2.62 15.86
CA ALA A 153 -11.88 3.68 15.15
C ALA A 153 -12.29 3.23 13.75
N THR A 154 -13.49 3.60 13.33
CA THR A 154 -13.99 3.32 11.99
C THR A 154 -14.04 4.59 11.16
N LEU A 155 -13.53 4.53 9.94
CA LEU A 155 -13.45 5.70 9.04
C LEU A 155 -13.63 5.28 7.58
N SER A 156 -14.02 6.25 6.75
CA SER A 156 -14.12 6.06 5.30
C SER A 156 -12.88 6.59 4.60
N LEU A 157 -12.27 5.76 3.76
CA LEU A 157 -11.10 6.15 2.97
C LEU A 157 -11.47 7.22 1.95
N ILE A 158 -10.58 8.17 1.71
CA ILE A 158 -10.76 9.19 0.66
C ILE A 158 -9.73 9.00 -0.45
N ALA A 159 -9.98 9.58 -1.62
CA ALA A 159 -8.97 9.66 -2.65
C ALA A 159 -7.81 10.55 -2.17
N ALA A 160 -6.57 10.12 -2.42
CA ALA A 160 -5.42 11.00 -2.33
C ALA A 160 -5.69 12.26 -3.17
N LYS A 161 -5.44 13.44 -2.59
CA LYS A 161 -5.36 14.68 -3.37
C LYS A 161 -3.95 14.77 -3.96
N ASP A 162 -3.89 15.25 -5.20
CA ASP A 162 -2.64 15.61 -5.90
C ASP A 162 -1.84 16.64 -5.08
#